data_AF-A0A531LNQ3-F1
#
_entry.id   AF-A0A531LNQ3-F1
#
_cell.length_a   1.000
_cell.length_b   1.000
_cell.length_c   1.000
_cell.angle_alpha   90.00
_cell.angle_beta   90.00
_cell.angle_gamma   90.00
#
_symmetry.space_group_name_H-M   'P 1'
#
loop_
_entity.id
_entity.type
_entity.pdbx_description
1 polymer ?
#
loop_
_entity_poly.entity_id
_entity_poly.type
_entity_poly.pdbx_seq_one_letter_code
_entity_poly.pdbx_strand_id
1 'polypeptide(L)'
;TAGFSPVTELSSDPFRMVVNPRPIFSPVDDPLEFRLDEIPMNDTEGCQSQGEINGFRLLRIVAKDGGKTELLHEDKSIPKSRGCPNGYRIGAVQTFSMQGLSAYAVLIAVRQYGFE
;
A
#
# COMPACT_ATOMS: atom_id res chain seq x y z
N THR A 1 8.47 1.66 17.84
CA THR A 1 8.55 3.14 17.73
C THR A 1 8.11 3.53 16.34
N ALA A 2 7.13 4.42 16.20
CA ALA A 2 6.75 4.99 14.90
C ALA A 2 7.24 6.45 14.86
N GLY A 3 7.90 6.84 13.77
CA GLY A 3 8.33 8.22 13.55
C GLY A 3 7.26 9.00 12.77
N PHE A 4 7.06 10.27 13.11
CA PHE A 4 6.20 11.20 12.39
C PHE A 4 7.12 12.20 11.68
N SER A 5 7.17 12.17 10.33
CA SER A 5 7.96 13.09 9.51
C SER A 5 7.16 13.44 8.24
N PRO A 6 6.08 14.23 8.38
CA PRO A 6 5.27 14.65 7.26
C PRO A 6 6.08 15.53 6.30
N VAL A 7 5.66 15.63 5.05
CA VAL A 7 6.35 16.40 4.00
C VAL A 7 6.50 17.91 4.31
N THR A 8 5.73 18.42 5.28
CA THR A 8 5.80 19.81 5.73
C THR A 8 6.81 20.04 6.86
N GLU A 9 7.33 18.99 7.50
CA GLU A 9 8.32 19.08 8.57
C GLU A 9 9.73 19.19 7.99
N LEU A 10 10.44 20.25 8.38
CA LEU A 10 11.73 20.64 7.82
C LEU A 10 12.90 20.34 8.77
N SER A 11 12.64 19.79 9.95
CA SER A 11 13.65 19.51 10.95
C SER A 11 13.34 18.22 11.69
N SER A 12 14.37 17.40 11.94
CA SER A 12 14.30 16.18 12.72
C SER A 12 14.83 16.35 14.16
N ASP A 13 15.02 17.60 14.60
CA ASP A 13 15.46 17.91 15.97
C ASP A 13 14.30 17.69 16.96
N PRO A 14 14.46 16.81 17.96
CA PRO A 14 13.38 16.48 18.90
C PRO A 14 12.93 17.67 19.76
N PHE A 15 13.70 18.76 19.83
CA PHE A 15 13.39 19.96 20.61
C PHE A 15 13.02 21.17 19.74
N ARG A 16 13.02 21.05 18.41
CA ARG A 16 12.77 22.17 17.50
C ARG A 16 11.93 21.74 16.30
N MET A 17 10.72 22.29 16.22
CA MET A 17 9.82 22.08 15.10
C MET A 17 9.92 23.25 14.11
N VAL A 18 10.21 22.94 12.84
CA VAL A 18 10.13 23.90 11.72
C VAL A 18 9.22 23.31 10.67
N VAL A 19 8.15 24.01 10.33
CA VAL A 19 7.13 23.51 9.40
C VAL A 19 6.81 24.54 8.31
N ASN A 20 6.56 24.04 7.10
CA ASN A 20 5.88 24.82 6.06
C ASN A 20 4.37 24.83 6.36
N PRO A 21 3.73 26.00 6.55
CA PRO A 21 2.32 26.08 6.93
C PRO A 21 1.37 25.65 5.81
N ARG A 22 1.84 25.69 4.55
CA ARG A 22 1.09 25.22 3.39
C ARG A 22 2.02 24.43 2.47
N PRO A 23 1.73 23.14 2.20
CA PRO A 23 2.40 22.41 1.15
C PRO A 23 1.93 22.94 -0.22
N ILE A 24 2.77 23.69 -0.92
CA ILE A 24 2.54 24.02 -2.33
C ILE A 24 3.38 23.04 -3.15
N PHE A 25 2.72 22.03 -3.72
CA PHE A 25 3.31 21.11 -4.68
C PHE A 25 2.72 21.43 -6.05
N SER A 26 3.55 21.82 -7.00
CA SER A 26 3.21 21.75 -8.42
C SER A 26 3.73 20.41 -8.92
N PRO A 27 2.87 19.37 -9.05
CA PRO A 27 3.34 18.06 -9.49
C PRO A 27 3.91 18.19 -10.90
N VAL A 28 5.14 17.73 -11.08
CA VAL A 28 5.75 17.66 -12.42
C VAL A 28 5.21 16.45 -13.19
N ASP A 29 4.88 15.37 -12.46
CA ASP A 29 4.40 14.10 -13.01
C ASP A 29 2.93 13.82 -12.64
N ASP A 30 2.27 13.00 -13.45
CA ASP A 30 0.94 12.45 -13.16
C ASP A 30 0.97 11.62 -11.85
N PRO A 31 -0.09 11.64 -11.03
CA PRO A 31 -0.15 10.83 -9.82
C PRO A 31 -0.14 9.33 -10.12
N LEU A 32 0.48 8.55 -9.25
CA LEU A 32 0.37 7.10 -9.25
C LEU A 32 -0.76 6.65 -8.33
N GLU A 33 -1.76 6.03 -8.92
CA GLU A 33 -2.89 5.48 -8.18
C GLU A 33 -2.83 3.96 -8.12
N PHE A 34 -2.99 3.43 -6.91
CA PHE A 34 -3.10 2.01 -6.63
C PHE A 34 -4.36 1.76 -5.83
N ARG A 35 -5.08 0.70 -6.20
CA ARG A 35 -6.26 0.24 -5.48
C ARG A 35 -6.05 -1.17 -4.99
N LEU A 36 -6.30 -1.38 -3.71
CA LEU A 36 -6.31 -2.69 -3.09
C LEU A 36 -7.76 -3.06 -2.76
N ASP A 37 -8.24 -4.14 -3.34
CA ASP A 37 -9.52 -4.76 -2.97
C ASP A 37 -9.23 -6.06 -2.21
N GLU A 38 -9.96 -6.32 -1.14
CA GLU A 38 -9.96 -7.61 -0.46
C GLU A 38 -10.91 -8.59 -1.16
N ILE A 39 -10.50 -9.85 -1.28
CA ILE A 39 -11.29 -10.91 -1.92
C ILE A 39 -11.54 -12.01 -0.89
N PRO A 40 -12.79 -12.40 -0.60
CA PRO A 40 -13.06 -13.51 0.31
C PRO A 40 -12.46 -14.83 -0.18
N MET A 41 -11.76 -15.54 0.70
CA MET A 41 -11.10 -16.85 0.48
C MET A 41 -11.37 -17.80 1.65
N ASN A 42 -12.65 -17.88 2.04
CA ASN A 42 -13.13 -18.57 3.24
C ASN A 42 -12.96 -20.11 3.20
N ASP A 43 -12.55 -20.68 2.07
CA ASP A 43 -12.24 -22.11 1.89
C ASP A 43 -10.75 -22.44 2.11
N THR A 44 -9.95 -21.47 2.58
CA THR A 44 -8.53 -21.68 2.89
C THR A 44 -8.36 -22.76 3.98
N GLU A 45 -7.71 -23.87 3.60
CA GLU A 45 -7.44 -24.99 4.50
C GLU A 45 -6.59 -24.57 5.70
N GLY A 46 -7.03 -24.92 6.91
CA GLY A 46 -6.32 -24.62 8.16
C GLY A 46 -6.75 -23.31 8.83
N CYS A 47 -7.61 -22.51 8.19
CA CYS A 47 -8.08 -21.23 8.71
C CYS A 47 -9.54 -21.23 9.18
N GLN A 48 -10.20 -22.41 9.25
CA GLN A 48 -11.65 -22.52 9.45
C GLN A 48 -12.13 -21.91 10.79
N SER A 49 -11.27 -21.82 11.81
CA SER A 49 -11.61 -21.23 13.12
C SER A 49 -11.23 -19.75 13.26
N GLN A 50 -10.65 -19.13 12.22
CA GLN A 50 -10.07 -17.78 12.32
C GLN A 50 -10.99 -16.69 11.74
N GLY A 51 -12.22 -17.02 11.37
CA GLY A 51 -13.18 -16.05 10.83
C GLY A 51 -12.94 -15.76 9.35
N GLU A 52 -13.18 -14.51 8.92
CA GLU A 52 -13.02 -14.14 7.51
C GLU A 52 -11.56 -14.20 7.08
N ILE A 53 -11.32 -14.94 5.99
CA ILE A 53 -10.02 -15.05 5.36
C ILE A 53 -10.10 -14.36 4.02
N ASN A 54 -9.18 -13.43 3.79
CA ASN A 54 -9.15 -12.64 2.57
C ASN A 54 -7.86 -12.92 1.80
N GLY A 55 -7.96 -12.97 0.48
CA GLY A 55 -6.88 -12.61 -0.42
C GLY A 55 -6.95 -11.12 -0.76
N PHE A 56 -6.09 -10.65 -1.65
CA PHE A 56 -6.19 -9.31 -2.20
C PHE A 56 -6.00 -9.27 -3.71
N ARG A 57 -6.53 -8.20 -4.29
CA ARG A 57 -6.25 -7.76 -5.64
C ARG A 57 -5.64 -6.38 -5.61
N LEU A 58 -4.54 -6.22 -6.32
CA LEU A 58 -3.87 -4.94 -6.51
C LEU A 58 -4.03 -4.48 -7.95
N LEU A 59 -4.57 -3.28 -8.10
CA LEU A 59 -4.76 -2.60 -9.37
C LEU A 59 -3.88 -1.36 -9.43
N ARG A 60 -3.38 -1.06 -10.63
CA ARG A 60 -2.84 0.26 -10.99
C ARG A 60 -3.87 0.99 -11.83
N ILE A 61 -4.23 2.20 -11.42
CA ILE A 61 -5.25 2.99 -12.10
C ILE A 61 -4.58 4.22 -12.70
N VAL A 62 -4.87 4.48 -13.97
CA VAL A 62 -4.50 5.74 -14.61
C VAL A 62 -5.77 6.58 -14.76
N ALA A 63 -6.06 7.44 -13.78
CA ALA A 63 -7.28 8.23 -13.70
C ALA A 63 -7.24 9.47 -14.62
N LYS A 64 -7.15 9.25 -15.93
CA LYS A 64 -7.24 10.28 -16.97
C LYS A 64 -8.01 9.78 -18.18
N ASP A 65 -8.41 10.67 -19.07
CA ASP A 65 -9.11 10.30 -20.30
C ASP A 65 -8.30 9.30 -21.13
N GLY A 66 -8.92 8.15 -21.45
CA GLY A 66 -8.25 7.04 -22.14
C GLY A 66 -7.25 6.25 -21.27
N GLY A 67 -7.11 6.59 -19.99
CA GLY A 67 -6.33 5.86 -19.02
C GLY A 67 -6.88 4.45 -18.79
N LYS A 68 -5.99 3.52 -18.42
CA LYS A 68 -6.31 2.11 -18.24
C LYS A 68 -6.13 1.70 -16.79
N THR A 69 -6.96 0.76 -16.36
CA THR A 69 -6.74 0.01 -15.12
C THR A 69 -6.01 -1.27 -15.46
N GLU A 70 -4.89 -1.51 -14.78
CA GLU A 70 -4.04 -2.68 -14.95
C GLU A 70 -4.12 -3.56 -13.70
N LEU A 71 -4.27 -4.86 -13.90
CA LEU A 71 -4.19 -5.85 -12.84
C LEU A 71 -2.71 -6.15 -12.55
N LEU A 72 -2.23 -5.75 -11.38
CA LEU A 72 -0.85 -6.03 -10.96
C LEU A 72 -0.73 -7.37 -10.24
N HIS A 73 -1.71 -7.70 -9.40
CA HIS A 73 -1.73 -8.95 -8.65
C HIS A 73 -3.16 -9.32 -8.29
N GLU A 74 -3.48 -10.61 -8.31
CA GLU A 74 -4.71 -11.16 -7.76
C GLU A 74 -4.41 -12.52 -7.15
N ASP A 75 -4.76 -12.69 -5.88
CA ASP A 75 -4.66 -14.00 -5.26
C ASP A 75 -5.61 -14.98 -5.93
N LYS A 76 -5.09 -16.16 -6.25
CA LYS A 76 -5.88 -17.34 -6.63
C LYS A 76 -6.00 -18.36 -5.49
N SER A 77 -5.10 -18.26 -4.53
CA SER A 77 -5.08 -18.99 -3.26
C SER A 77 -4.19 -18.23 -2.28
N ILE A 78 -4.38 -18.44 -0.98
CA ILE A 78 -3.52 -17.87 0.05
C ILE A 78 -2.21 -18.68 0.10
N PRO A 79 -1.04 -18.07 -0.17
CA PRO A 79 0.24 -18.74 0.02
C PRO A 79 0.46 -19.07 1.50
N LYS A 80 1.07 -20.23 1.77
CA LYS A 80 1.35 -20.69 3.14
C LYS A 80 2.10 -19.68 3.99
N SER A 81 2.98 -18.89 3.39
CA SER A 81 3.75 -17.85 4.09
C SER A 81 2.91 -16.69 4.63
N ARG A 82 1.65 -16.54 4.20
CA ARG A 82 0.72 -15.52 4.71
C ARG A 82 -0.20 -16.02 5.83
N GLY A 83 -0.11 -17.29 6.20
CA GLY A 83 -0.92 -17.85 7.28
C GLY A 83 -2.43 -17.73 7.00
N CYS A 84 -3.15 -17.15 7.96
CA CYS A 84 -4.60 -16.91 7.90
C CYS A 84 -4.89 -15.39 7.91
N PRO A 85 -4.71 -14.71 6.76
CA PRO A 85 -4.85 -13.26 6.69
C PRO A 85 -6.32 -12.85 6.77
N ASN A 86 -6.64 -11.95 7.69
CA ASN A 86 -7.98 -11.40 7.90
C ASN A 86 -8.09 -9.93 7.44
N GLY A 87 -7.04 -9.39 6.84
CA GLY A 87 -7.12 -8.11 6.13
C GLY A 87 -5.81 -7.65 5.50
N TYR A 88 -5.90 -6.63 4.65
CA TYR A 88 -4.78 -6.04 3.94
C TYR A 88 -4.91 -4.52 3.86
N ARG A 89 -3.77 -3.85 3.74
CA ARG A 89 -3.70 -2.42 3.42
C ARG A 89 -2.44 -2.10 2.63
N ILE A 90 -2.48 -1.03 1.85
CA ILE A 90 -1.25 -0.45 1.31
C ILE A 90 -0.49 0.18 2.48
N GLY A 91 0.69 -0.35 2.77
CA GLY A 91 1.57 0.15 3.84
C GLY A 91 2.46 1.29 3.36
N ALA A 92 2.99 1.20 2.14
CA ALA A 92 3.76 2.25 1.49
C ALA A 92 3.85 2.04 -0.02
N VAL A 93 4.21 3.11 -0.74
CA VAL A 93 4.67 3.05 -2.13
C VAL A 93 6.06 3.68 -2.18
N GLN A 94 7.02 2.96 -2.74
CA GLN A 94 8.35 3.47 -3.01
C GLN A 94 8.53 3.60 -4.51
N THR A 95 9.01 4.76 -4.96
CA THR A 95 9.28 5.05 -6.37
C THR A 95 10.77 5.15 -6.60
N PHE A 96 11.24 4.60 -7.72
CA PHE A 96 12.60 4.78 -8.20
C PHE A 96 12.56 5.51 -9.55
N SER A 97 13.24 6.66 -9.62
CA SER A 97 13.20 7.55 -10.78
C SER A 97 14.61 8.03 -11.15
N MET A 98 14.97 7.94 -12.43
CA MET A 98 16.18 8.58 -12.97
C MET A 98 15.86 9.76 -13.90
N GLN A 99 14.89 9.62 -14.80
CA GLN A 99 14.40 10.66 -15.73
C GLN A 99 12.89 10.46 -15.96
N GLY A 100 12.13 10.44 -14.87
CA GLY A 100 10.74 9.96 -14.81
C GLY A 100 10.63 8.62 -14.05
N LEU A 101 9.41 8.15 -13.83
CA LEU A 101 9.15 6.91 -13.09
C LEU A 101 9.76 5.70 -13.82
N SER A 102 10.79 5.10 -13.22
CA SER A 102 11.48 3.93 -13.78
C SER A 102 10.95 2.62 -13.19
N ALA A 103 10.70 2.60 -11.88
CA ALA A 103 10.09 1.47 -11.18
C ALA A 103 9.37 1.92 -9.91
N TYR A 104 8.52 1.07 -9.37
CA TYR A 104 7.90 1.26 -8.06
C TYR A 104 7.76 -0.07 -7.32
N ALA A 105 7.69 0.02 -6.00
CA ALA A 105 7.34 -1.08 -5.10
C ALA A 105 6.13 -0.66 -4.27
N VAL A 106 5.09 -1.50 -4.25
CA VAL A 106 3.93 -1.33 -3.37
C VAL A 106 4.08 -2.32 -2.22
N LEU A 107 4.27 -1.80 -1.00
CA LEU A 107 4.35 -2.60 0.20
C LEU A 107 2.94 -2.86 0.72
N ILE A 108 2.54 -4.14 0.77
CA ILE A 108 1.25 -4.56 1.32
C ILE A 108 1.45 -4.98 2.77
N ALA A 109 0.74 -4.32 3.68
CA ALA A 109 0.66 -4.76 5.06
C ALA A 109 -0.44 -5.81 5.19
N VAL A 110 -0.11 -6.95 5.79
CA VAL A 110 -1.03 -8.05 6.05
C VAL A 110 -1.48 -7.97 7.49
N ARG A 111 -2.77 -8.20 7.75
CA ARG A 111 -3.32 -8.36 9.10
C ARG A 111 -3.70 -9.82 9.28
N GLN A 112 -3.28 -10.41 10.40
CA GLN A 112 -3.60 -11.77 10.80
C GLN A 112 -3.73 -11.84 12.33
N TYR A 113 -4.27 -12.94 12.85
CA TYR A 113 -4.24 -13.19 14.29
C TYR A 113 -2.83 -13.55 14.75
N GLY A 114 -2.43 -13.00 15.89
CA GLY A 114 -1.08 -13.15 16.42
C GLY A 114 -0.28 -11.86 16.31
N PHE A 115 1.03 -11.98 16.45
CA PHE A 115 1.96 -10.86 16.38
C PHE A 115 2.83 -11.06 15.14
N GLU A 116 2.43 -10.45 14.02
CA GLU A 116 3.23 -10.19 12.80
C GLU A 116 2.40 -9.39 11.80
#